data_AF-A0A836X3B3-F1
#
_entry.id   AF-A0A836X3B3-F1
#
_cell.length_a   1.000
_cell.length_b   1.000
_cell.length_c   1.000
_cell.angle_alpha   90.00
_cell.angle_beta   90.00
_cell.angle_gamma   90.00
#
_symmetry.space_group_name_H-M   'P 1'
#
loop_
_entity.id
_entity.type
_entity.pdbx_description
1 polymer ?
#
loop_
_entity_poly.entity_id
_entity_poly.type
_entity_poly.pdbx_seq_one_letter_code
_entity_poly.pdbx_strand_id
1 'polypeptide(L)'
;MANSFANDFNDFMRLQEIEQTNKIEHFLMGELNKTKIIEMRKSIFRLLEAQLVIKMLASSKKQHAVEILDPAVPPIDKSSPAKKKITLLTLIGTILLSISFLIGRVIFKKIRIAIVDYESEVSEKKIETPRLDEFISKK
;
A
#
# COMPACT_ATOMS: atom_id res chain seq x y z
N MET A 1 -5.96 1.57 -15.79
CA MET A 1 -5.14 2.63 -15.14
C MET A 1 -3.70 2.64 -15.65
N ALA A 2 -3.05 1.50 -15.92
CA ALA A 2 -1.71 1.51 -16.51
C ALA A 2 -1.67 2.09 -17.95
N ASN A 3 -2.63 1.72 -18.81
CA ASN A 3 -2.67 2.21 -20.19
C ASN A 3 -2.96 3.72 -20.30
N SER A 4 -3.70 4.30 -19.35
CA SER A 4 -3.94 5.75 -19.31
C SER A 4 -2.68 6.51 -18.91
N PHE A 5 -1.92 6.00 -17.95
CA PHE A 5 -0.66 6.62 -17.52
C PHE A 5 0.35 6.77 -18.67
N ALA A 6 0.49 5.75 -19.52
CA ALA A 6 1.37 5.82 -20.68
C ALA A 6 0.95 6.91 -21.68
N ASN A 7 -0.36 7.09 -21.90
CA ASN A 7 -0.89 8.14 -22.76
C ASN A 7 -0.68 9.53 -22.15
N ASP A 8 -1.02 9.69 -20.87
CA ASP A 8 -0.87 10.95 -20.14
C ASP A 8 0.60 11.39 -20.11
N PHE A 9 1.52 10.45 -19.92
CA PHE A 9 2.96 10.71 -19.95
C PHE A 9 3.44 11.12 -21.35
N ASN A 10 3.01 10.41 -22.40
CA ASN A 10 3.36 10.76 -23.77
C ASN A 10 2.84 12.15 -24.17
N ASP A 11 1.63 12.50 -23.74
CA ASP A 11 1.05 13.82 -23.96
C ASP A 11 1.81 14.91 -23.21
N PHE A 12 2.19 14.67 -21.95
CA PHE A 12 3.00 15.59 -21.16
C PHE A 12 4.35 15.86 -21.82
N MET A 13 5.08 14.80 -22.21
CA MET A 13 6.38 14.93 -22.87
C MET A 13 6.28 15.67 -24.21
N ARG A 14 5.24 15.40 -24.99
CA ARG A 14 4.97 16.11 -26.25
C ARG A 14 4.74 17.60 -26.03
N LEU A 15 3.91 17.96 -25.05
CA LEU A 15 3.62 19.35 -24.71
C LEU A 15 4.87 20.10 -24.23
N GLN A 16 5.68 19.45 -23.40
CA GLN A 16 6.94 20.02 -22.91
C GLN A 16 7.92 20.30 -24.05
N GLU A 17 8.07 19.39 -25.01
CA GLU A 17 8.97 19.58 -26.16
C GLU A 17 8.49 20.70 -27.10
N ILE A 18 7.18 20.80 -27.32
CA ILE A 18 6.58 21.89 -28.09
C ILE A 18 6.83 23.23 -27.39
N GLU A 19 6.64 23.30 -26.07
CA GLU A 19 6.88 24.51 -25.29
C GLU A 19 8.36 24.95 -25.36
N GLN A 20 9.28 23.99 -25.20
CA GLN A 20 10.71 24.25 -25.28
C GLN A 20 11.12 24.72 -26.68
N THR A 21 10.57 24.10 -27.72
CA THR A 21 10.83 24.50 -29.11
C THR A 21 10.29 25.90 -29.41
N ASN A 22 9.09 26.24 -28.92
CA ASN A 22 8.51 27.58 -29.05
C ASN A 22 9.37 28.66 -28.39
N LYS A 23 9.94 28.37 -27.20
CA LYS A 23 10.85 29.30 -26.52
C LYS A 23 12.10 29.58 -27.34
N ILE A 24 12.69 28.54 -27.95
CA ILE A 24 13.86 28.67 -28.81
C ILE A 24 13.51 29.41 -30.11
N GLU A 25 12.36 29.09 -30.72
CA GLU A 25 11.82 29.77 -31.91
C GLU A 25 11.72 31.29 -31.68
N HIS A 26 11.09 31.70 -30.57
CA HIS A 26 10.95 33.10 -30.20
C HIS A 26 12.30 33.79 -29.96
N PHE A 27 13.24 33.11 -29.30
CA PHE A 27 14.59 33.63 -29.11
C PHE A 27 15.31 33.85 -30.45
N LEU A 28 15.28 32.87 -31.35
CA LEU A 28 15.91 32.96 -32.67
C LEU A 28 15.29 34.06 -33.54
N MET A 29 13.97 34.24 -33.51
CA MET A 29 13.30 35.35 -34.20
C MET A 29 13.71 36.72 -33.62
N GLY A 30 13.88 36.81 -32.30
CA GLY A 30 14.39 38.02 -31.65
C GLY A 30 15.81 38.37 -32.13
N GLU A 31 16.70 37.39 -32.21
CA GLU A 31 18.08 37.57 -32.68
C GLU A 31 18.15 37.87 -34.19
N LEU A 32 17.24 37.31 -34.98
CA LEU A 32 17.12 37.61 -36.42
C LEU A 32 16.84 39.10 -36.67
N ASN A 33 15.99 39.71 -35.84
CA ASN A 33 15.64 41.13 -35.96
C ASN A 33 16.79 42.06 -35.55
N LYS A 34 17.59 41.66 -34.56
CA LYS A 34 18.76 42.43 -34.09
C LYS A 34 19.95 42.31 -35.04
N THR A 35 20.07 41.19 -35.73
CA THR A 35 21.21 40.89 -36.59
C THR A 35 21.07 41.56 -37.96
N LYS A 36 22.06 42.35 -38.37
CA LYS A 36 22.10 42.99 -39.71
C LYS A 36 23.00 42.26 -40.72
N ILE A 37 23.83 41.33 -40.25
CA ILE A 37 24.78 40.58 -41.08
C ILE A 37 24.02 39.43 -41.77
N ILE A 38 24.04 39.43 -43.10
CA ILE A 38 23.28 38.48 -43.95
C ILE A 38 23.70 37.03 -43.68
N GLU A 39 25.00 36.78 -43.47
CA GLU A 39 25.50 35.42 -43.20
C GLU A 39 24.98 34.86 -41.88
N MET A 40 24.97 35.67 -40.82
CA MET A 40 24.39 35.26 -39.53
C MET A 40 22.88 35.03 -39.62
N ARG A 41 22.16 35.86 -40.38
CA ARG A 41 20.73 35.62 -40.65
C ARG A 41 20.49 34.27 -41.31
N LYS A 42 21.31 33.90 -42.31
CA LYS A 42 21.22 32.58 -42.97
C LYS A 42 21.45 31.44 -41.98
N SER A 43 22.39 31.57 -41.06
CA SER A 43 22.63 30.57 -40.00
C SER A 43 21.42 30.44 -39.06
N ILE A 44 20.86 31.57 -38.60
CA ILE A 44 19.67 31.59 -37.75
C ILE A 44 18.47 30.95 -38.44
N PHE A 45 18.26 31.18 -39.74
CA PHE A 45 17.20 30.53 -40.50
C PHE A 45 17.36 29.01 -40.56
N ARG A 46 18.59 28.49 -40.73
CA ARG A 46 18.85 27.04 -40.69
C ARG A 46 18.53 26.44 -39.31
N LEU A 47 18.85 27.15 -38.24
CA LEU A 47 18.48 26.73 -36.88
C LEU A 47 16.96 26.75 -36.70
N LEU A 48 16.28 27.80 -37.18
CA LEU A 48 14.82 27.91 -37.13
C LEU A 48 14.13 26.77 -37.88
N GLU A 49 14.63 26.43 -39.07
CA GLU A 49 14.15 25.31 -39.87
C GLU A 49 14.29 23.98 -39.12
N ALA A 50 15.45 23.73 -38.51
CA ALA A 50 15.66 22.54 -37.69
C ALA A 50 14.67 22.46 -36.52
N GLN A 51 14.42 23.57 -35.83
CA GLN A 51 13.44 23.63 -34.73
C GLN A 51 12.01 23.41 -35.22
N LEU A 52 11.65 23.95 -36.38
CA LEU A 52 10.33 23.76 -36.97
C LEU A 52 10.08 22.30 -37.36
N VAL A 53 11.10 21.62 -37.90
CA VAL A 53 11.05 20.17 -38.19
C VAL A 53 10.85 19.37 -36.90
N ILE A 54 11.59 19.67 -35.82
CA ILE A 54 11.42 19.00 -34.52
C ILE A 54 10.00 19.17 -33.98
N LYS A 55 9.47 20.40 -33.97
CA LYS A 55 8.09 20.70 -33.54
C LYS A 55 7.04 19.96 -34.38
N MET A 56 7.26 19.86 -35.69
CA MET A 56 6.40 19.11 -36.61
C MET A 56 6.41 17.62 -36.28
N LEU A 57 7.59 17.04 -36.08
CA LEU A 57 7.75 15.62 -35.73
C LEU A 57 7.09 15.32 -34.39
N ALA A 58 7.32 16.15 -33.37
CA ALA A 58 6.70 16.02 -32.05
C ALA A 58 5.18 16.11 -32.09
N SER A 59 4.63 17.02 -32.91
CA SER A 59 3.17 17.19 -33.05
C SER A 59 2.52 16.05 -33.84
N SER A 60 3.23 15.44 -34.78
CA SER A 60 2.71 14.36 -35.63
C SER A 60 2.69 12.99 -34.94
N LYS A 61 3.61 12.75 -33.98
CA LYS A 61 3.74 11.47 -33.31
C LYS A 61 2.74 11.36 -32.15
N LYS A 62 1.82 10.40 -32.26
CA LYS A 62 0.88 10.06 -31.18
C LYS A 62 1.58 9.43 -29.96
N GLN A 63 2.73 8.77 -30.19
CA GLN A 63 3.57 8.15 -29.17
C GLN A 63 4.97 8.78 -29.30
N HIS A 64 5.26 9.76 -28.44
CA HIS A 64 6.43 10.65 -28.61
C HIS A 64 7.65 10.18 -27.80
N ALA A 65 7.46 9.78 -26.54
CA ALA A 65 8.55 9.35 -25.66
C ALA A 65 8.60 7.83 -25.45
N VAL A 66 7.43 7.17 -25.41
CA VAL A 66 7.32 5.73 -25.16
C VAL A 66 6.38 5.11 -26.19
N GLU A 67 6.89 4.14 -26.94
CA GLU A 67 6.10 3.28 -27.82
C GLU A 67 5.48 2.14 -26.99
N ILE A 68 4.17 1.95 -27.10
CA ILE A 68 3.47 0.90 -26.36
C ILE A 68 3.62 -0.41 -27.15
N LEU A 69 4.65 -1.20 -26.82
CA LEU A 69 4.92 -2.49 -27.47
C LEU A 69 3.94 -3.60 -27.04
N ASP A 70 3.56 -3.63 -25.76
CA ASP A 70 2.58 -4.58 -25.21
C ASP A 70 1.62 -3.85 -24.26
N PRO A 71 0.34 -3.65 -24.64
CA PRO A 71 -0.62 -2.96 -23.79
C PRO A 71 -0.90 -3.77 -22.53
N ALA A 72 -1.06 -3.11 -21.38
CA ALA A 72 -1.35 -3.82 -20.14
C ALA A 72 -2.74 -4.46 -20.21
N VAL A 73 -2.76 -5.78 -20.33
CA VAL A 73 -3.97 -6.61 -20.28
C VAL A 73 -4.25 -6.96 -18.81
N PRO A 74 -5.52 -6.95 -18.36
CA PRO A 74 -5.86 -7.44 -17.03
C PRO A 74 -5.40 -8.90 -16.87
N PRO A 75 -4.80 -9.26 -15.71
CA PRO A 75 -4.32 -10.61 -15.48
C PRO A 75 -5.50 -11.59 -15.47
N ILE A 76 -5.36 -12.69 -16.21
CA ILE A 76 -6.35 -13.77 -16.28
C ILE A 76 -6.54 -14.40 -14.90
N ASP A 77 -5.44 -14.56 -14.17
CA ASP A 77 -5.43 -15.13 -12.81
C ASP A 77 -5.15 -14.07 -11.74
N LYS A 78 -5.83 -14.22 -10.61
CA LYS A 78 -5.72 -13.29 -9.48
C LYS A 78 -4.36 -13.45 -8.80
N SER A 79 -3.50 -12.43 -8.93
CA SER A 79 -2.12 -12.41 -8.42
C SER A 79 -1.99 -12.67 -6.90
N SER A 80 -2.90 -12.16 -6.06
CA SER A 80 -2.87 -12.42 -4.61
C SER A 80 -4.15 -11.92 -3.89
N PRO A 81 -4.48 -12.42 -2.68
CA PRO A 81 -4.05 -13.68 -2.06
C PRO A 81 -4.94 -14.85 -2.50
N ALA A 82 -4.38 -16.06 -2.44
CA ALA A 82 -5.15 -17.30 -2.61
C ALA A 82 -6.14 -17.46 -1.45
N LYS A 83 -7.32 -16.85 -1.57
CA LYS A 83 -8.36 -16.80 -0.53
C LYS A 83 -8.63 -18.19 0.07
N LYS A 84 -8.60 -19.23 -0.78
CA LYS A 84 -8.76 -20.64 -0.39
C LYS A 84 -7.77 -21.10 0.68
N LYS A 85 -6.48 -20.71 0.57
CA LYS A 85 -5.43 -21.12 1.52
C LYS A 85 -5.60 -20.44 2.88
N ILE A 86 -5.88 -19.13 2.87
CA ILE A 86 -6.10 -18.34 4.09
C ILE A 86 -7.34 -18.86 4.82
N THR A 87 -8.45 -19.05 4.11
CA THR A 87 -9.68 -19.59 4.69
C THR A 87 -9.46 -20.96 5.34
N LEU A 88 -8.75 -21.87 4.66
CA LEU A 88 -8.46 -23.20 5.21
C LEU A 88 -7.63 -23.12 6.50
N LEU A 89 -6.58 -22.28 6.53
CA LEU A 89 -5.74 -22.12 7.71
C LEU A 89 -6.52 -21.52 8.88
N THR A 90 -7.35 -20.50 8.62
CA THR A 90 -8.20 -19.88 9.66
C THR A 90 -9.26 -20.83 10.20
N LEU A 91 -9.82 -21.70 9.36
CA LEU A 91 -10.82 -22.69 9.78
C LEU A 91 -10.20 -23.70 10.75
N ILE A 92 -9.03 -24.25 10.42
CA ILE A 92 -8.34 -25.22 11.28
C ILE A 92 -7.90 -24.55 12.59
N GLY A 93 -7.33 -23.33 12.51
CA GLY A 93 -6.90 -22.58 13.68
C GLY A 93 -8.04 -22.26 14.66
N THR A 94 -9.20 -21.85 14.15
CA THR A 94 -10.36 -21.51 15.00
C THR A 94 -10.95 -22.72 15.70
N ILE A 95 -11.00 -23.89 15.05
CA ILE A 95 -11.47 -25.14 15.67
C ILE A 95 -10.55 -25.54 16.83
N LEU A 96 -9.24 -25.54 16.61
CA LEU A 96 -8.26 -25.91 17.65
C LEU A 96 -8.31 -24.96 18.84
N LEU A 97 -8.42 -23.64 18.58
CA LEU A 97 -8.56 -22.64 19.64
C LEU A 97 -9.87 -22.82 20.42
N SER A 98 -10.97 -23.13 19.76
CA SER A 98 -12.26 -23.37 20.42
C SER A 98 -12.20 -24.56 21.37
N ILE A 99 -11.59 -25.67 20.96
CA ILE A 99 -11.45 -26.87 21.79
C ILE A 99 -10.57 -26.57 23.01
N SER A 100 -9.41 -25.94 22.79
CA SER A 100 -8.49 -25.55 23.87
C SER A 100 -9.16 -24.63 24.89
N PHE A 101 -9.97 -23.68 24.42
CA PHE A 101 -10.75 -22.79 25.27
C PHE A 101 -11.80 -23.51 26.12
N LEU A 102 -12.54 -24.48 25.53
CA LEU A 102 -13.51 -25.28 26.28
C LEU A 102 -12.85 -26.07 27.41
N ILE A 103 -11.72 -26.72 27.12
CA ILE A 103 -10.97 -27.52 28.10
C ILE A 103 -10.49 -26.61 29.24
N GLY A 104 -9.87 -25.46 28.92
CA GLY A 104 -9.45 -24.48 29.91
C GLY A 104 -10.60 -24.00 30.79
N ARG A 105 -11.76 -23.72 30.19
CA ARG A 105 -12.97 -23.30 30.92
C ARG A 105 -13.48 -24.38 31.88
N VAL A 106 -13.48 -25.65 31.47
CA VAL A 106 -13.92 -26.77 32.32
C VAL A 106 -12.97 -26.98 33.50
N ILE A 107 -11.66 -26.99 33.24
CA ILE A 107 -10.64 -27.14 34.29
C ILE A 107 -10.74 -25.98 35.29
N PHE A 108 -10.86 -24.74 34.81
CA PHE A 108 -10.99 -23.57 35.67
C PHE A 108 -12.26 -23.61 36.54
N LYS A 109 -13.38 -24.09 35.99
CA LYS A 109 -14.62 -24.30 36.77
C LYS A 109 -14.42 -25.35 37.86
N LYS A 110 -13.80 -26.49 37.54
CA LYS A 110 -13.52 -27.55 38.53
C LYS A 110 -12.60 -27.07 39.64
N ILE A 111 -11.56 -26.30 39.31
CA ILE A 111 -10.65 -25.73 40.30
C ILE A 111 -11.39 -24.77 41.24
N ARG A 112 -12.25 -23.88 40.71
CA ARG A 112 -13.04 -22.98 41.57
C ARG A 112 -13.98 -23.73 42.51
N ILE A 113 -14.64 -24.79 42.03
CA ILE A 113 -15.54 -25.60 42.86
C ILE A 113 -14.75 -26.29 43.98
N ALA A 114 -13.60 -26.90 43.65
CA ALA A 114 -12.75 -27.55 44.65
C ALA A 114 -12.23 -26.59 45.73
N ILE A 115 -11.94 -25.33 45.39
CA ILE A 115 -11.54 -24.31 46.36
C ILE A 115 -12.71 -23.94 47.27
N VAL A 116 -13.92 -23.76 46.72
CA VAL A 116 -15.12 -23.42 47.50
C VAL A 116 -15.54 -24.56 48.43
N ASP A 117 -15.50 -25.81 47.94
CA ASP A 117 -15.82 -26.99 48.76
C ASP A 117 -14.81 -27.13 49.90
N TYR A 118 -13.52 -26.91 49.65
CA TYR A 118 -12.49 -26.90 50.69
C TYR A 118 -12.73 -25.80 51.75
N GLU A 119 -13.11 -24.58 51.34
CA GLU A 119 -13.44 -23.51 52.29
C GLU A 119 -14.70 -23.83 53.12
N SER A 120 -15.69 -24.52 52.54
CA SER A 120 -16.89 -24.95 53.26
C SER A 120 -16.60 -26.02 54.31
N GLU A 121 -15.81 -27.05 53.98
CA GLU A 121 -15.38 -28.10 54.92
C GLU A 121 -14.49 -27.53 56.04
N VAL A 122 -13.62 -26.56 55.72
CA VAL A 122 -12.77 -25.86 56.71
C VAL A 122 -13.59 -24.97 57.63
N SER A 123 -14.62 -24.27 57.12
CA SER A 123 -15.55 -23.46 57.92
C SER A 123 -16.40 -24.31 58.86
N GLU A 124 -16.93 -25.45 58.38
CA GLU A 124 -17.75 -26.39 59.16
C GLU A 124 -16.92 -27.05 60.29
N LYS A 125 -15.68 -27.47 60.00
CA LYS A 125 -14.75 -28.02 61.00
C LYS A 125 -14.25 -26.99 62.03
N LYS A 126 -14.26 -25.70 61.70
CA LYS A 126 -13.92 -24.60 62.63
C LYS A 126 -15.07 -24.29 63.61
N ILE A 127 -16.30 -24.70 63.31
CA ILE A 127 -17.47 -24.56 64.21
C ILE A 127 -17.52 -25.72 65.20
N GLU A 128 -17.06 -26.92 64.82
CA GLU A 128 -17.04 -28.11 65.71
C GLU A 128 -15.83 -28.22 66.64
N THR A 129 -14.72 -27.54 66.34
CA THR A 129 -13.57 -27.55 67.25
C THR A 129 -13.84 -26.63 68.45
N PRO A 130 -13.81 -27.14 69.71
CA PRO A 130 -14.02 -26.29 70.87
C PRO A 130 -12.94 -25.21 70.89
N ARG A 131 -13.36 -23.94 71.08
CA ARG A 131 -12.45 -22.78 71.09
C ARG A 131 -11.34 -23.04 72.11
N LEU A 132 -10.11 -23.19 71.64
CA LEU A 132 -8.92 -23.34 72.48
C LEU A 132 -8.71 -22.11 73.40
N ASP A 133 -9.36 -21.01 73.08
CA ASP A 133 -9.43 -19.77 73.86
C ASP A 133 -10.10 -19.97 75.24
N GLU A 134 -11.04 -20.92 75.36
CA GLU A 134 -11.74 -21.21 76.61
C GLU A 134 -10.86 -22.00 77.61
N PHE A 135 -9.87 -22.74 77.10
CA PHE A 135 -8.94 -23.51 77.93
C PHE A 135 -7.78 -22.66 78.51
N ILE A 136 -7.53 -21.46 77.98
CA ILE A 136 -6.44 -20.59 78.45
C ILE A 136 -6.93 -19.57 79.49
N SER A 137 -8.23 -19.31 79.59
CA SER A 137 -8.79 -18.41 80.62
C SER A 137 -9.15 -19.10 81.94
N LYS A 138 -9.06 -20.43 82.04
CA LYS A 138 -9.41 -21.17 83.26
C LYS A 138 -8.26 -22.05 83.72
N LYS A 139 -7.36 -21.40 84.48
CA LYS A 139 -6.45 -21.95 85.50
C LYS A 139 -5.05 -22.35 85.03
#